data_AF-A0A2E5EK47-F1
#
_entry.id   AF-A0A2E5EK47-F1
#
_cell.length_a   1.000
_cell.length_b   1.000
_cell.length_c   1.000
_cell.angle_alpha   90.00
_cell.angle_beta   90.00
_cell.angle_gamma   90.00
#
_symmetry.space_group_name_H-M   'P 1'
#
loop_
_entity.id
_entity.type
_entity.pdbx_description
1 polymer ?
#
loop_
_entity_poly.entity_id
_entity_poly.type
_entity_poly.pdbx_seq_one_letter_code
_entity_poly.pdbx_strand_id
1 'polypeptide(L)'
;MADPEQIRRASDYVLRTLLGRELCETGSPLIHYGTLETCPEKARVVIVPADHFWTEGVGSITNDLPLPELEGVPILFGSAACHDAGGRIIVEADIIASSFFLLTRFEELQNRKDRDCHGRFPGRKSLPYRGEFLERAIVDEYGDLLFGWLRSVGLQLHSRNGGIRKVYLTHDVDTPYLWHKWRFVLGETRRKLLGGEPGFVWPILNRLGLSTSTVAT
;
A
#
# COMPACT_ATOMS: atom_id res chain seq x y z
N MET A 1 2.35 -11.97 21.77
CA MET A 1 2.88 -12.79 20.67
C MET A 1 1.76 -13.11 19.71
N ALA A 2 1.93 -12.81 18.43
CA ALA A 2 0.99 -13.23 17.41
C ALA A 2 0.99 -14.76 17.25
N ASP A 3 -0.16 -15.33 16.89
CA ASP A 3 -0.28 -16.76 16.60
C ASP A 3 0.57 -17.12 15.36
N PRO A 4 1.46 -18.13 15.43
CA PRO A 4 2.30 -18.54 14.30
C PRO A 4 1.52 -18.80 13.01
N GLU A 5 0.30 -19.33 13.09
CA GLU A 5 -0.53 -19.56 11.90
C GLU A 5 -1.03 -18.24 11.30
N GLN A 6 -1.29 -17.22 12.12
CA GLN A 6 -1.65 -15.88 11.63
C GLN A 6 -0.46 -15.21 10.93
N ILE A 7 0.75 -15.32 11.51
CA ILE A 7 1.97 -14.80 10.90
C ILE A 7 2.17 -15.45 9.53
N ARG A 8 2.05 -16.78 9.45
CA ARG A 8 2.19 -17.52 8.18
C ARG A 8 1.18 -17.07 7.14
N ARG A 9 -0.10 -16.87 7.53
CA ARG A 9 -1.13 -16.36 6.60
C ARG A 9 -0.83 -14.94 6.12
N ALA A 10 -0.37 -14.08 7.01
CA ALA A 10 0.00 -12.71 6.67
C ALA A 10 1.21 -12.68 5.73
N SER A 11 2.28 -13.43 6.04
CA SER A 11 3.47 -13.53 5.21
C SER A 11 3.15 -14.12 3.83
N ASP A 12 2.33 -15.18 3.76
CA ASP A 12 1.89 -15.78 2.50
C ASP A 12 1.09 -14.78 1.64
N TYR A 13 0.23 -13.98 2.27
CA TYR A 13 -0.55 -12.95 1.57
C TYR A 13 0.36 -11.86 0.99
N VAL A 14 1.30 -11.37 1.79
CA VAL A 14 2.27 -10.36 1.35
C VAL A 14 3.14 -10.91 0.24
N LEU A 15 3.65 -12.14 0.39
CA LEU A 15 4.48 -12.80 -0.63
C LEU A 15 3.73 -12.92 -1.97
N ARG A 16 2.46 -13.34 -1.94
CA ARG A 16 1.58 -13.37 -3.12
C ARG A 16 1.41 -11.99 -3.76
N THR A 17 1.34 -10.95 -2.94
CA THR A 17 1.21 -9.56 -3.40
C THR A 17 2.49 -9.11 -4.13
N LEU A 18 3.67 -9.37 -3.54
CA LEU A 18 4.97 -9.01 -4.12
C LEU A 18 5.25 -9.75 -5.43
N LEU A 19 5.02 -11.06 -5.46
CA LEU A 19 5.21 -11.89 -6.65
C LEU A 19 4.19 -11.59 -7.75
N GLY A 20 2.99 -11.14 -7.37
CA GLY A 20 1.85 -11.06 -8.26
C GLY A 20 1.34 -12.44 -8.69
N ARG A 21 0.20 -12.44 -9.42
CA ARG A 21 -0.51 -13.67 -9.79
C ARG A 21 0.28 -14.60 -10.71
N GLU A 22 1.13 -14.03 -11.57
CA GLU A 22 1.81 -14.80 -12.62
C GLU A 22 2.99 -15.62 -12.08
N LEU A 23 3.64 -15.13 -11.02
CA LEU A 23 4.86 -15.74 -10.48
C LEU A 23 4.63 -16.48 -9.18
N CYS A 24 3.44 -16.34 -8.59
CA CYS A 24 3.14 -16.95 -7.30
C CYS A 24 3.33 -18.48 -7.33
N GLU A 25 2.87 -19.16 -8.38
CA GLU A 25 2.92 -20.63 -8.44
C GLU A 25 4.34 -21.18 -8.60
N THR A 26 5.16 -20.52 -9.42
CA THR A 26 6.52 -20.97 -9.73
C THR A 26 7.57 -20.41 -8.78
N GLY A 27 7.38 -19.18 -8.29
CA GLY A 27 8.33 -18.46 -7.45
C GLY A 27 8.17 -18.76 -5.95
N SER A 28 6.95 -18.94 -5.46
CA SER A 28 6.70 -19.20 -4.02
C SER A 28 7.49 -20.40 -3.47
N PRO A 29 7.60 -21.55 -4.16
CA PRO A 29 8.38 -22.69 -3.66
C PRO A 29 9.89 -22.44 -3.52
N LEU A 30 10.41 -21.37 -4.15
CA LEU A 30 11.82 -20.98 -4.08
C LEU A 30 12.10 -20.00 -2.95
N ILE A 31 11.05 -19.49 -2.29
CA ILE A 31 11.16 -18.45 -1.26
C ILE A 31 10.80 -19.06 0.09
N HIS A 32 11.66 -18.82 1.07
CA HIS A 32 11.39 -19.14 2.47
C HIS A 32 11.39 -17.86 3.29
N TYR A 33 10.35 -17.63 4.07
CA TYR A 33 10.32 -16.57 5.08
C TYR A 33 10.53 -17.20 6.45
N GLY A 34 11.74 -17.07 7.00
CA GLY A 34 12.13 -17.74 8.24
C GLY A 34 13.64 -17.87 8.40
N THR A 35 14.04 -18.67 9.37
CA THR A 35 15.46 -18.93 9.68
C THR A 35 16.06 -19.97 8.74
N LEU A 36 17.39 -19.98 8.63
CA LEU A 36 18.13 -20.99 7.86
C LEU A 36 17.90 -22.43 8.36
N GLU A 37 17.67 -22.61 9.66
CA GLU A 37 17.42 -23.92 10.28
C GLU A 37 16.11 -24.55 9.82
N THR A 38 15.11 -23.71 9.51
CA THR A 38 13.78 -24.13 9.08
C THR A 38 13.62 -24.13 7.56
N CYS A 39 14.70 -23.84 6.83
CA CYS A 39 14.69 -23.59 5.40
C CYS A 39 14.48 -24.88 4.58
N PRO A 40 13.41 -24.96 3.76
CA PRO A 40 13.19 -26.10 2.88
C PRO A 40 14.31 -26.27 1.85
N GLU A 41 14.59 -27.52 1.44
CA GLU A 41 15.65 -27.80 0.47
C GLU A 41 15.48 -27.09 -0.89
N LYS A 42 14.24 -26.90 -1.32
CA LYS A 42 13.90 -26.22 -2.58
C LYS A 42 14.08 -24.71 -2.53
N ALA A 43 14.07 -24.11 -1.33
CA ALA A 43 14.23 -22.67 -1.20
C ALA A 43 15.63 -22.24 -1.66
N ARG A 44 15.65 -21.14 -2.39
CA ARG A 44 16.83 -20.49 -2.96
C ARG A 44 16.94 -19.04 -2.52
N VAL A 45 15.84 -18.40 -2.18
CA VAL A 45 15.81 -17.07 -1.56
C VAL A 45 15.24 -17.23 -0.16
N VAL A 46 15.99 -16.81 0.85
CA VAL A 46 15.59 -16.87 2.25
C VAL A 46 15.51 -15.46 2.79
N ILE A 47 14.30 -15.03 3.15
CA ILE A 47 14.07 -13.74 3.78
C ILE A 47 13.98 -13.98 5.28
N VAL A 48 14.91 -13.39 6.03
CA VAL A 48 15.00 -13.55 7.47
C VAL A 48 14.05 -12.55 8.13
N PRO A 49 13.11 -13.01 8.98
CA PRO A 49 12.23 -12.11 9.71
C PRO A 49 13.02 -11.19 10.64
N ALA A 50 12.63 -9.93 10.74
CA ALA A 50 13.15 -9.03 11.75
C ALA A 50 12.69 -9.47 13.15
N ASP A 51 13.61 -9.54 14.11
CA ASP A 51 13.43 -10.16 15.43
C ASP A 51 12.19 -9.65 16.20
N HIS A 52 11.79 -8.40 15.97
CA HIS A 52 10.82 -7.67 16.79
C HIS A 52 9.45 -7.47 16.12
N PHE A 53 9.32 -7.64 14.80
CA PHE A 53 8.11 -7.18 14.10
C PHE A 53 6.84 -7.96 14.45
N TRP A 54 6.91 -9.30 14.42
CA TRP A 54 5.75 -10.17 14.66
C TRP A 54 5.54 -10.51 16.14
N THR A 55 6.58 -10.32 16.93
CA THR A 55 6.66 -10.73 18.33
C THR A 55 6.22 -9.59 19.26
N GLU A 56 6.61 -8.36 18.93
CA GLU A 56 6.28 -7.17 19.70
C GLU A 56 4.89 -6.62 19.34
N GLY A 57 4.25 -6.02 20.33
CA GLY A 57 2.94 -5.41 20.15
C GLY A 57 3.01 -4.11 19.32
N VAL A 58 1.83 -3.62 18.94
CA VAL A 58 1.55 -2.42 18.14
C VAL A 58 2.15 -1.11 18.71
N GLY A 59 2.95 -1.13 19.77
CA GLY A 59 3.49 0.08 20.41
C GLY A 59 5.02 0.20 20.43
N SER A 60 5.76 -0.79 19.92
CA SER A 60 7.22 -0.89 20.10
C SER A 60 8.03 -0.65 18.81
N ILE A 61 7.35 -0.59 17.67
CA ILE A 61 8.02 -0.56 16.36
C ILE A 61 8.34 0.89 16.00
N THR A 62 9.63 1.24 16.08
CA THR A 62 10.17 2.54 15.68
C THR A 62 11.24 2.37 14.61
N ASN A 63 11.30 3.34 13.69
CA ASN A 63 12.26 3.37 12.60
C ASN A 63 13.07 4.65 12.72
N ASP A 64 14.39 4.49 12.87
CA ASP A 64 15.31 5.61 12.82
C ASP A 64 15.48 6.08 11.38
N LEU A 65 15.63 7.40 11.21
CA LEU A 65 15.82 8.04 9.91
C LEU A 65 17.24 8.63 9.83
N PRO A 66 17.90 8.59 8.66
CA PRO A 66 17.41 8.03 7.39
C PRO A 66 17.34 6.49 7.41
N LEU A 67 16.40 5.93 6.64
CA LEU A 67 16.30 4.47 6.50
C LEU A 67 17.52 3.93 5.74
N PRO A 68 18.03 2.75 6.10
CA PRO A 68 19.04 2.09 5.30
C PRO A 68 18.44 1.66 3.95
N GLU A 69 19.24 1.70 2.88
CA GLU A 69 18.78 1.38 1.53
C GLU A 69 19.49 0.13 1.00
N LEU A 70 18.72 -0.75 0.34
CA LEU A 70 19.22 -1.89 -0.41
C LEU A 70 18.93 -1.66 -1.89
N GLU A 71 19.99 -1.56 -2.70
CA GLU A 71 19.88 -1.25 -4.14
C GLU A 71 19.07 0.03 -4.44
N GLY A 72 19.16 1.03 -3.54
CA GLY A 72 18.42 2.30 -3.64
C GLY A 72 16.97 2.25 -3.14
N VAL A 73 16.51 1.11 -2.63
CA VAL A 73 15.18 0.95 -2.03
C VAL A 73 15.28 1.02 -0.50
N PRO A 74 14.53 1.90 0.18
CA PRO A 74 14.57 2.02 1.65
C PRO A 74 14.04 0.75 2.32
N ILE A 75 14.72 0.28 3.36
CA ILE A 75 14.36 -0.91 4.15
C ILE A 75 13.82 -0.46 5.50
N LEU A 76 12.59 -0.86 5.82
CA LEU A 76 11.91 -0.47 7.06
C LEU A 76 12.29 -1.38 8.22
N PHE A 77 12.43 -2.68 7.98
CA PHE A 77 12.74 -3.66 9.02
C PHE A 77 13.86 -4.60 8.59
N GLY A 78 14.64 -5.05 9.57
CA GLY A 78 15.85 -5.84 9.34
C GLY A 78 17.03 -4.97 8.90
N SER A 79 18.03 -5.61 8.28
CA SER A 79 19.25 -4.97 7.81
C SER A 79 19.22 -4.83 6.30
N ALA A 80 19.70 -3.72 5.73
CA ALA A 80 19.80 -3.56 4.27
C ALA A 80 20.97 -4.36 3.67
N ALA A 81 20.91 -5.68 3.83
CA ALA A 81 21.94 -6.61 3.38
C ALA A 81 21.33 -7.85 2.73
N CYS A 82 22.00 -8.32 1.68
CA CYS A 82 21.77 -9.64 1.10
C CYS A 82 23.10 -10.27 0.71
N HIS A 83 23.23 -11.59 0.88
CA HIS A 83 24.46 -12.31 0.56
C HIS A 83 24.17 -13.73 0.09
N ASP A 84 25.10 -14.32 -0.67
CA ASP A 84 25.02 -15.74 -1.04
C ASP A 84 25.56 -16.62 0.10
N ALA A 85 24.82 -17.67 0.45
CA ALA A 85 25.22 -18.72 1.36
C ALA A 85 24.90 -20.10 0.78
N GLY A 86 25.86 -20.66 0.04
CA GLY A 86 25.78 -22.04 -0.46
C GLY A 86 24.76 -22.22 -1.58
N GLY A 87 24.67 -21.26 -2.51
CA GLY A 87 23.70 -21.30 -3.61
C GLY A 87 22.29 -20.89 -3.19
N ARG A 88 22.19 -20.17 -2.07
CA ARG A 88 20.99 -19.51 -1.58
C ARG A 88 21.29 -18.04 -1.36
N ILE A 89 20.34 -17.18 -1.66
CA ILE A 89 20.41 -15.75 -1.33
C ILE A 89 19.74 -15.57 0.02
N ILE A 90 20.49 -15.07 0.99
CA ILE A 90 20.01 -14.72 2.31
C ILE A 90 19.77 -13.22 2.31
N VAL A 91 18.54 -12.85 2.62
CA VAL A 91 18.05 -11.47 2.63
C VAL A 91 17.75 -11.11 4.08
N GLU A 92 18.54 -10.22 4.65
CA GLU A 92 18.35 -9.70 6.00
C GLU A 92 17.39 -8.51 6.02
N ALA A 93 17.09 -7.96 4.83
CA ALA A 93 16.08 -6.94 4.65
C ALA A 93 14.70 -7.60 4.72
N ASP A 94 13.96 -7.35 5.79
CA ASP A 94 12.63 -7.95 5.99
C ASP A 94 11.58 -7.20 5.15
N ILE A 95 11.61 -7.46 3.84
CA ILE A 95 10.67 -6.89 2.88
C ILE A 95 9.23 -7.38 3.11
N ILE A 96 9.04 -8.51 3.81
CA ILE A 96 7.71 -9.05 4.11
C ILE A 96 7.05 -8.24 5.23
N ALA A 97 7.75 -8.04 6.35
CA ALA A 97 7.29 -7.17 7.43
C ALA A 97 7.14 -5.72 6.95
N SER A 98 8.10 -5.23 6.16
CA SER A 98 8.09 -3.87 5.61
C SER A 98 6.87 -3.64 4.71
N SER A 99 6.58 -4.60 3.83
CA SER A 99 5.38 -4.57 2.99
C SER A 99 4.10 -4.67 3.81
N PHE A 100 4.04 -5.56 4.80
CA PHE A 100 2.88 -5.68 5.68
C PHE A 100 2.58 -4.36 6.38
N PHE A 101 3.61 -3.72 6.94
CA PHE A 101 3.50 -2.43 7.62
C PHE A 101 2.90 -1.35 6.72
N LEU A 102 3.42 -1.23 5.48
CA LEU A 102 2.96 -0.24 4.51
C LEU A 102 1.53 -0.53 4.02
N LEU A 103 1.24 -1.78 3.66
CA LEU A 103 -0.06 -2.20 3.11
C LEU A 103 -1.18 -2.08 4.14
N THR A 104 -0.91 -2.40 5.41
CA THR A 104 -1.92 -2.35 6.47
C THR A 104 -2.02 -0.98 7.13
N ARG A 105 -1.15 -0.03 6.75
CA ARG A 105 -0.97 1.27 7.43
C ARG A 105 -0.81 1.10 8.93
N PHE A 106 0.05 0.14 9.32
CA PHE A 106 0.19 -0.32 10.70
C PHE A 106 0.46 0.84 11.69
N GLU A 107 1.21 1.85 11.28
CA GLU A 107 1.46 3.08 12.05
C GLU A 107 0.19 3.81 12.56
N GLU A 108 -0.92 3.76 11.84
CA GLU A 108 -2.17 4.39 12.27
C GLU A 108 -2.78 3.70 13.50
N LEU A 109 -2.56 2.38 13.59
CA LEU A 109 -2.94 1.54 14.72
C LEU A 109 -2.00 1.78 15.91
N GLN A 110 -0.71 2.02 15.66
CA GLN A 110 0.26 2.37 16.70
C GLN A 110 -0.06 3.72 17.34
N ASN A 111 -0.30 4.73 16.51
CA ASN A 111 -0.56 6.07 16.98
C ASN A 111 -2.06 6.39 16.96
N ARG A 112 -2.83 5.84 17.90
CA ARG A 112 -4.29 6.03 17.96
C ARG A 112 -4.73 7.44 18.37
N LYS A 113 -3.85 8.20 19.02
CA LYS A 113 -4.19 9.50 19.63
C LYS A 113 -4.06 10.66 18.64
N ASP A 114 -3.11 10.59 17.72
CA ASP A 114 -2.90 11.65 16.74
C ASP A 114 -3.91 11.57 15.61
N ARG A 115 -4.90 12.47 15.63
CA ARG A 115 -5.93 12.58 14.59
C ARG A 115 -6.08 14.01 14.12
N ASP A 116 -6.35 14.19 12.84
CA ASP A 116 -6.73 15.49 12.28
C ASP A 116 -8.19 15.85 12.67
N CYS A 117 -8.66 17.02 12.22
CA CYS A 117 -10.03 17.49 12.47
C CYS A 117 -11.12 16.56 11.90
N HIS A 118 -10.77 15.62 11.03
CA HIS A 118 -11.68 14.63 10.45
C HIS A 118 -11.53 13.24 11.08
N GLY A 119 -10.73 13.09 12.14
CA GLY A 119 -10.52 11.80 12.80
C GLY A 119 -9.60 10.85 12.03
N ARG A 120 -8.79 11.36 11.09
CA ARG A 120 -7.84 10.57 10.28
C ARG A 120 -6.42 10.69 10.81
N PHE A 121 -5.57 9.70 10.53
CA PHE A 121 -4.15 9.82 10.84
C PHE A 121 -3.47 10.88 9.95
N PRO A 122 -2.75 11.87 10.52
CA PRO A 122 -2.12 12.91 9.72
C PRO A 122 -1.01 12.35 8.82
N GLY A 123 -1.16 12.49 7.50
CA GLY A 123 -0.18 11.97 6.53
C GLY A 123 1.26 12.49 6.74
N ARG A 124 1.45 13.70 7.25
CA ARG A 124 2.79 14.24 7.57
C ARG A 124 3.51 13.50 8.71
N LYS A 125 2.78 12.75 9.53
CA LYS A 125 3.35 11.93 10.60
C LYS A 125 3.73 10.54 10.11
N SER A 126 3.36 10.17 8.88
CA SER A 126 3.64 8.85 8.32
C SER A 126 5.12 8.64 8.09
N LEU A 127 5.56 7.39 8.20
CA LEU A 127 6.93 7.01 7.88
C LEU A 127 7.31 7.35 6.42
N PRO A 128 6.46 7.09 5.40
CA PRO A 128 6.76 7.50 4.02
C PRO A 128 6.96 9.00 3.83
N TYR A 129 6.18 9.84 4.52
CA TYR A 129 6.38 11.29 4.45
C TYR A 129 7.68 11.70 5.13
N ARG A 130 7.92 11.20 6.35
CA ARG A 130 9.12 11.56 7.13
C ARG A 130 10.41 11.03 6.52
N GLY A 131 10.36 9.86 5.87
CA GLY A 131 11.47 9.26 5.16
C GLY A 131 11.60 9.69 3.70
N GLU A 132 10.83 10.70 3.26
CA GLU A 132 10.93 11.29 1.91
C GLU A 132 10.68 10.31 0.74
N PHE A 133 9.93 9.24 0.98
CA PHE A 133 9.60 8.23 -0.04
C PHE A 133 8.09 8.11 -0.31
N LEU A 134 7.28 9.08 0.12
CA LEU A 134 5.82 9.05 -0.04
C LEU A 134 5.36 8.88 -1.49
N GLU A 135 6.08 9.47 -2.45
CA GLU A 135 5.76 9.42 -3.88
C GLU A 135 6.26 8.12 -4.56
N ARG A 136 6.95 7.24 -3.81
CA ARG A 136 7.52 5.99 -4.32
C ARG A 136 6.63 4.80 -3.96
N ALA A 137 6.42 3.92 -4.92
CA ALA A 137 5.68 2.67 -4.72
C ALA A 137 6.60 1.61 -4.08
N ILE A 138 7.02 1.83 -2.84
CA ILE A 138 8.03 0.99 -2.17
C ILE A 138 7.66 -0.51 -2.15
N VAL A 139 6.38 -0.85 -2.00
CA VAL A 139 5.93 -2.25 -2.04
C VAL A 139 6.14 -2.88 -3.42
N ASP A 140 5.96 -2.11 -4.50
CA ASP A 140 6.25 -2.58 -5.86
C ASP A 140 7.77 -2.72 -6.07
N GLU A 141 8.56 -1.77 -5.57
CA GLU A 141 10.03 -1.84 -5.61
C GLU A 141 10.58 -3.06 -4.84
N TYR A 142 9.98 -3.42 -3.70
CA TYR A 142 10.28 -4.69 -3.01
C TYR A 142 9.93 -5.91 -3.86
N GLY A 143 8.84 -5.85 -4.62
CA GLY A 143 8.48 -6.87 -5.60
C GLY A 143 9.53 -7.00 -6.70
N ASP A 144 10.12 -5.90 -7.13
CA ASP A 144 11.19 -5.87 -8.14
C ASP A 144 12.52 -6.40 -7.60
N LEU A 145 12.89 -6.09 -6.35
CA LEU A 145 14.03 -6.72 -5.66
C LEU A 145 13.86 -8.23 -5.58
N LEU A 146 12.69 -8.68 -5.12
CA LEU A 146 12.36 -10.11 -5.01
C LEU A 146 12.42 -10.80 -6.38
N PHE A 147 11.91 -10.14 -7.42
CA PHE A 147 11.99 -10.62 -8.80
C PHE A 147 13.46 -10.74 -9.27
N GLY A 148 14.30 -9.76 -8.94
CA GLY A 148 15.74 -9.76 -9.22
C GLY A 148 16.44 -10.98 -8.61
N TRP A 149 16.21 -11.23 -7.31
CA TRP A 149 16.79 -12.38 -6.61
C TRP A 149 16.28 -13.72 -7.15
N LEU A 150 15.00 -13.82 -7.50
CA LEU A 150 14.46 -15.03 -8.14
C LEU A 150 15.11 -15.30 -9.51
N ARG A 151 15.35 -14.24 -10.28
CA ARG A 151 16.02 -14.35 -11.59
C ARG A 151 17.48 -14.79 -11.42
N SER A 152 18.21 -14.27 -10.43
CA SER A 152 19.60 -14.64 -10.20
C SER A 152 19.77 -16.10 -9.76
N VAL A 153 18.77 -16.70 -9.10
CA VAL A 153 18.78 -18.14 -8.76
C VAL A 153 18.27 -19.05 -9.89
N GLY A 154 18.08 -18.49 -11.09
CA GLY A 154 17.80 -19.26 -12.30
C GLY A 154 16.33 -19.41 -12.67
N LEU A 155 15.41 -18.71 -11.99
CA LEU A 155 14.01 -18.68 -12.42
C LEU A 155 13.92 -17.88 -13.74
N GLN A 156 13.53 -18.55 -14.82
CA GLN A 156 13.34 -17.89 -16.11
C GLN A 156 12.05 -17.06 -16.09
N LEU A 157 12.22 -15.79 -15.78
CA LEU A 157 11.14 -14.83 -15.69
C LEU A 157 11.12 -13.94 -16.94
N HIS A 158 9.94 -13.83 -17.55
CA HIS A 158 9.69 -12.74 -18.49
C HIS A 158 9.66 -11.43 -17.71
N SER A 159 10.17 -10.35 -18.29
CA SER A 159 10.09 -9.01 -17.68
C SER A 159 8.64 -8.70 -17.31
N ARG A 160 8.40 -8.15 -16.11
CA ARG A 160 7.07 -7.62 -15.74
C ARG A 160 6.72 -6.56 -16.79
N ASN A 161 5.78 -6.87 -17.67
CA ASN A 161 5.30 -5.90 -18.65
C ASN A 161 4.66 -4.72 -17.89
N GLY A 162 5.37 -3.60 -17.80
CA GLY A 162 4.97 -2.39 -17.06
C GLY A 162 3.83 -1.58 -17.68
N GLY A 163 2.95 -2.23 -18.45
CA GLY A 163 1.82 -1.61 -19.12
C GLY A 163 0.51 -1.82 -18.38
N ILE A 164 -0.40 -0.86 -18.49
CA ILE A 164 -1.79 -1.03 -18.05
C ILE A 164 -2.43 -2.11 -18.93
N ARG A 165 -2.56 -3.34 -18.40
CA ARG A 165 -3.24 -4.43 -19.12
C ARG A 165 -4.76 -4.29 -19.12
N LYS A 166 -5.32 -3.69 -18.06
CA LYS A 166 -6.77 -3.59 -17.89
C LYS A 166 -7.12 -2.40 -17.01
N VAL A 167 -8.09 -1.61 -17.46
CA VAL A 167 -8.68 -0.52 -16.69
C VAL A 167 -10.01 -1.02 -16.13
N TYR A 168 -10.13 -1.04 -14.79
CA TYR A 168 -11.41 -1.25 -14.12
C TYR A 168 -11.91 0.10 -13.64
N LEU A 169 -12.95 0.63 -14.29
CA LEU A 169 -13.58 1.87 -13.85
C LEU A 169 -14.46 1.61 -12.62
N THR A 170 -13.88 1.79 -11.45
CA THR A 170 -14.63 1.85 -10.19
C THR A 170 -15.17 3.26 -10.03
N HIS A 171 -16.49 3.41 -10.04
CA HIS A 171 -17.13 4.68 -9.75
C HIS A 171 -17.53 4.65 -8.28
N ASP A 172 -17.12 5.65 -7.50
CA ASP A 172 -17.65 5.84 -6.15
C ASP A 172 -19.07 6.41 -6.29
N VAL A 173 -20.05 5.52 -6.27
CA VAL A 173 -21.44 5.89 -6.43
C VAL A 173 -22.03 6.06 -5.04
N ASP A 174 -21.87 7.25 -4.45
CA ASP A 174 -22.40 7.58 -3.12
C ASP A 174 -23.91 7.34 -3.01
N THR A 175 -24.63 7.51 -4.12
CA THR A 175 -26.09 7.39 -4.17
C THR A 175 -26.56 6.77 -5.49
N PRO A 176 -26.49 5.44 -5.64
CA PRO A 176 -26.77 4.77 -6.90
C PRO A 176 -28.20 4.95 -7.40
N TYR A 177 -29.12 5.43 -6.56
CA TYR A 177 -30.53 5.62 -6.88
C TYR A 177 -31.00 7.08 -6.92
N LEU A 178 -30.11 8.07 -6.71
CA LEU A 178 -30.51 9.49 -6.58
C LEU A 178 -31.21 10.03 -7.82
N TRP A 179 -30.85 9.51 -9.01
CA TRP A 179 -31.33 10.03 -10.29
C TRP A 179 -32.23 9.05 -11.05
N HIS A 180 -32.61 7.92 -10.44
CA HIS A 180 -33.41 6.89 -11.11
C HIS A 180 -34.89 7.25 -11.30
N LYS A 181 -35.44 8.19 -10.50
CA LYS A 181 -36.80 8.71 -10.68
C LYS A 181 -36.80 10.22 -10.56
N TRP A 182 -37.62 10.87 -11.38
CA TRP A 182 -37.78 12.33 -11.40
C TRP A 182 -38.13 12.94 -10.03
N ARG A 183 -38.77 12.18 -9.14
CA ARG A 183 -39.09 12.61 -7.77
C ARG A 183 -37.85 12.79 -6.89
N PHE A 184 -36.85 11.92 -7.04
CA PHE A 184 -35.58 12.04 -6.30
C PHE A 184 -34.74 13.18 -6.86
N VAL A 185 -34.74 13.35 -8.19
CA VAL A 185 -34.16 14.52 -8.87
C VAL A 185 -34.73 15.79 -8.25
N LEU A 186 -36.05 15.97 -8.28
CA LEU A 186 -36.70 17.18 -7.75
C LEU A 186 -36.51 17.35 -6.24
N GLY A 187 -36.53 16.26 -5.47
CA GLY A 187 -36.26 16.30 -4.04
C GLY A 187 -34.87 16.86 -3.74
N GLU A 188 -33.88 16.44 -4.53
CA GLU A 188 -32.50 16.90 -4.43
C GLU A 188 -32.34 18.34 -4.90
N THR A 189 -32.93 18.69 -6.05
CA THR A 189 -32.94 20.07 -6.55
C THR A 189 -33.55 21.02 -5.54
N ARG A 190 -34.68 20.61 -4.94
CA ARG A 190 -35.36 21.38 -3.88
C ARG A 190 -34.50 21.48 -2.62
N ARG A 191 -33.84 20.40 -2.20
CA ARG A 191 -32.93 20.39 -1.05
C ARG A 191 -31.75 21.34 -1.26
N LYS A 192 -31.14 21.34 -2.45
CA LYS A 192 -30.03 22.24 -2.80
C LYS A 192 -30.48 23.70 -2.93
N LEU A 193 -31.67 23.95 -3.48
CA LEU A 193 -32.29 25.28 -3.54
C LEU A 193 -32.64 25.83 -2.15
N LEU A 194 -33.17 24.99 -1.24
CA LEU A 194 -33.50 25.38 0.13
C LEU A 194 -32.27 25.46 1.05
N GLY A 195 -31.23 24.65 0.76
CA GLY A 195 -29.98 24.61 1.51
C GLY A 195 -28.99 25.72 1.17
N GLY A 196 -29.30 26.57 0.18
CA GLY A 196 -28.53 27.78 -0.12
C GLY A 196 -27.14 27.54 -0.69
N GLU A 197 -26.92 26.47 -1.47
CA GLU A 197 -25.61 26.26 -2.11
C GLU A 197 -25.42 27.24 -3.30
N PRO A 198 -24.45 28.19 -3.22
CA PRO A 198 -24.36 29.32 -4.13
C PRO A 198 -24.03 28.96 -5.59
N GLY A 199 -23.51 27.76 -5.85
CA GLY A 199 -23.10 27.32 -7.19
C GLY A 199 -24.23 26.77 -8.07
N PHE A 200 -25.37 26.34 -7.50
CA PHE A 200 -26.41 25.63 -8.26
C PHE A 200 -27.39 26.58 -8.97
N VAL A 201 -27.64 27.75 -8.40
CA VAL A 201 -28.64 28.72 -8.89
C VAL A 201 -28.07 29.60 -10.00
N TRP A 202 -26.75 29.82 -10.00
CA TRP A 202 -26.06 30.71 -10.92
C TRP A 202 -26.23 30.35 -12.41
N PRO A 203 -26.11 29.08 -12.85
CA PRO A 203 -26.34 28.71 -14.25
C PRO A 203 -27.81 28.89 -14.68
N ILE A 204 -28.75 28.71 -13.75
CA ILE A 204 -30.19 28.81 -14.00
C ILE A 204 -30.60 30.28 -14.16
N LEU A 205 -30.09 31.16 -13.28
CA LEU A 205 -30.32 32.61 -13.35
C LEU A 205 -29.71 33.23 -14.62
N ASN A 206 -28.51 32.80 -15.02
CA ASN A 206 -27.90 33.18 -16.29
C ASN A 206 -28.76 32.79 -17.50
N ARG A 207 -29.34 31.58 -17.47
CA ARG A 207 -30.15 31.07 -18.59
C ARG A 207 -31.53 31.73 -18.68
N LEU A 208 -32.05 32.25 -17.56
CA LEU A 208 -33.30 33.01 -17.49
C LEU A 208 -33.09 34.52 -17.72
N GLY A 209 -31.86 34.97 -17.99
CA GLY A 209 -31.54 36.38 -18.21
C GLY A 209 -31.69 37.26 -16.97
N LEU A 210 -31.68 36.65 -15.78
CA LEU A 210 -31.87 37.33 -14.49
C LEU A 210 -30.55 37.61 -13.75
N SER A 211 -29.40 37.31 -14.35
CA SER A 211 -28.11 37.70 -13.75
C SER A 211 -27.85 39.17 -14.04
N THR A 212 -27.92 40.00 -13.01
CA THR A 212 -27.34 41.33 -13.05
C THR A 212 -25.84 41.20 -12.88
N SER A 213 -25.11 41.59 -13.93
CA SER A 213 -23.66 41.78 -13.86
C SER A 213 -23.36 42.88 -12.83
N THR A 214 -22.97 42.49 -11.64
CA THR A 214 -22.20 43.38 -10.75
C THR A 214 -20.82 42.79 -10.61
N VAL A 215 -19.98 43.08 -11.60
CA VAL A 215 -18.53 43.05 -11.44
C VAL A 215 -18.20 44.24 -10.54
N ALA A 216 -17.89 43.99 -9.28
CA ALA A 216 -17.22 44.97 -8.44
C ALA A 216 -15.70 44.76 -8.62
N THR A 217 -15.06 45.81 -9.13
CA THR A 217 -13.63 46.12 -9.02
C THR A 217 -13.08 45.95 -7.62
#